data_AF-A0A6N6S399-F1
#
_entry.id   AF-A0A6N6S399-F1
#
_cell.length_a   1.000
_cell.length_b   1.000
_cell.length_c   1.000
_cell.angle_alpha   90.00
_cell.angle_beta   90.00
_cell.angle_gamma   90.00
#
_symmetry.space_group_name_H-M   'P 1'
#
loop_
_entity.id
_entity.type
_entity.pdbx_description
1 polymer ?
#
loop_
_entity_poly.entity_id
_entity_poly.type
_entity_poly.pdbx_seq_one_letter_code
_entity_poly.pdbx_strand_id
1 'polypeptide(L)'
;MRRLVIAAIFILALAAGPARGQDFLPDSMKTHPEWYLKISDWSVYATWSAVAIIQGVTIENTSGITYKDVRVRVTFTSNTAGGAGGVISQEEGVLPITVPAGSKDTYLRAGYPLGAGSQFMNPLAIQVLGATPVLD
;
A
#
# COMPACT_ATOMS: atom_id res chain seq x y z
N MET A 1 -58.92 10.22 53.93
CA MET A 1 -57.47 10.10 53.63
C MET A 1 -57.29 9.22 52.40
N ARG A 2 -56.19 9.43 51.67
CA ARG A 2 -55.70 8.75 50.44
C ARG A 2 -55.95 9.53 49.14
N ARG A 3 -55.05 10.48 48.89
CA ARG A 3 -54.75 11.03 47.57
C ARG A 3 -53.77 10.07 46.88
N LEU A 4 -54.16 9.47 45.76
CA LEU A 4 -53.25 8.76 44.87
C LEU A 4 -52.64 9.78 43.90
N VAL A 5 -51.37 10.08 44.07
CA VAL A 5 -50.58 10.86 43.10
C VAL A 5 -50.09 9.87 42.05
N ILE A 6 -50.66 9.95 40.84
CA ILE A 6 -50.17 9.19 39.69
C ILE A 6 -49.03 9.99 39.07
N ALA A 7 -47.80 9.49 39.24
CA ALA A 7 -46.63 10.02 38.55
C ALA A 7 -46.63 9.50 37.10
N ALA A 8 -46.87 10.37 36.14
CA ALA A 8 -46.71 10.05 34.72
C ALA A 8 -45.23 10.14 34.34
N ILE A 9 -44.61 8.99 34.07
CA ILE A 9 -43.25 8.90 33.54
C ILE A 9 -43.34 9.11 32.03
N PHE A 10 -42.89 10.28 31.56
CA PHE A 10 -42.64 10.53 30.14
C PHE A 10 -41.36 9.78 29.74
N ILE A 11 -41.50 8.63 29.07
CA ILE A 11 -40.38 7.97 28.41
C ILE A 11 -40.16 8.73 27.09
N LEU A 12 -39.12 9.56 27.06
CA LEU A 12 -38.64 10.21 25.86
C LEU A 12 -38.05 9.13 24.94
N ALA A 13 -38.79 8.73 23.91
CA ALA A 13 -38.24 7.91 22.85
C ALA A 13 -37.23 8.76 22.07
N LEU A 14 -35.93 8.64 22.40
CA LEU A 14 -34.87 9.10 21.53
C LEU A 14 -34.97 8.28 20.24
N ALA A 15 -35.58 8.88 19.21
CA ALA A 15 -35.41 8.42 17.84
C ALA A 15 -33.94 8.66 17.48
N ALA A 16 -33.08 7.71 17.84
CA ALA A 16 -31.81 7.52 17.16
C ALA A 16 -32.15 7.14 15.72
N GLY A 17 -32.30 8.15 14.86
CA GLY A 17 -32.27 7.93 13.42
C GLY A 17 -31.00 7.15 13.09
N PRO A 18 -31.02 6.26 12.08
CA PRO A 18 -29.82 5.54 11.71
C PRO A 18 -28.79 6.60 11.33
N ALA A 19 -27.78 6.76 12.17
CA ALA A 19 -26.57 7.45 11.79
C ALA A 19 -26.04 6.65 10.60
N ARG A 20 -26.35 7.13 9.40
CA ARG A 20 -25.74 6.65 8.17
C ARG A 20 -24.24 6.73 8.43
N GLY A 21 -23.60 5.56 8.45
CA GLY A 21 -22.15 5.44 8.59
C GLY A 21 -21.51 6.34 7.55
N GLN A 22 -21.10 7.52 8.01
CA GLN A 22 -20.07 8.27 7.35
C GLN A 22 -18.83 7.47 7.74
N ASP A 23 -18.50 6.47 6.90
CA ASP A 23 -17.35 5.61 7.11
C ASP A 23 -16.14 6.53 7.23
N PHE A 24 -15.75 6.81 8.47
CA PHE A 24 -14.62 7.65 8.81
C PHE A 24 -13.39 6.83 8.40
N LEU A 25 -12.97 6.99 7.15
CA LEU A 25 -11.73 6.37 6.67
C LEU A 25 -10.63 6.78 7.64
N PRO A 26 -9.95 5.81 8.29
CA PRO A 26 -8.90 6.12 9.25
C PRO A 26 -7.86 7.04 8.62
N ASP A 27 -7.42 8.10 9.33
CA ASP A 27 -6.38 9.02 8.82
C ASP A 27 -5.09 8.27 8.46
N SER A 28 -4.84 7.12 9.07
CA SER A 28 -3.74 6.23 8.72
C SER A 28 -3.75 5.77 7.26
N MET A 29 -4.91 5.67 6.60
CA MET A 29 -4.94 5.36 5.16
C MET A 29 -4.29 6.48 4.33
N LYS A 30 -4.42 7.74 4.77
CA LYS A 30 -3.81 8.88 4.07
C LYS A 30 -2.33 9.05 4.39
N THR A 31 -1.94 8.79 5.65
CA THR A 31 -0.58 9.07 6.15
C THR A 31 0.34 7.84 6.14
N HIS A 32 -0.21 6.63 6.10
CA HIS A 32 0.52 5.35 6.12
C HIS A 32 0.07 4.38 5.00
N PRO A 33 0.14 4.78 3.72
CA PRO A 33 -0.21 3.91 2.59
C PRO A 33 0.56 2.58 2.57
N GLU A 34 1.79 2.55 3.10
CA GLU A 34 2.63 1.37 3.23
C GLU A 34 2.02 0.27 4.12
N TRP A 35 1.05 0.58 4.97
CA TRP A 35 0.32 -0.43 5.76
C TRP A 35 -0.77 -1.15 4.97
N TYR A 36 -1.20 -0.56 3.85
CA TYR A 36 -2.36 -1.02 3.08
C TYR A 36 -2.01 -1.54 1.69
N LEU A 37 -0.81 -1.24 1.20
CA LEU A 37 -0.29 -1.75 -0.07
C LEU A 37 0.64 -2.94 0.17
N LYS A 38 0.25 -4.11 -0.34
CA LYS A 38 1.03 -5.36 -0.21
C LYS A 38 1.49 -5.83 -1.58
N ILE A 39 2.79 -6.03 -1.73
CA ILE A 39 3.38 -6.62 -2.93
C ILE A 39 3.52 -8.12 -2.72
N SER A 40 2.98 -8.94 -3.62
CA SER A 40 3.01 -10.41 -3.49
C SER A 40 3.79 -11.12 -4.59
N ASP A 41 3.99 -10.48 -5.74
CA ASP A 41 4.75 -11.03 -6.85
C ASP A 41 5.40 -9.88 -7.62
N TRP A 42 6.62 -10.08 -8.09
CA TRP A 42 7.44 -9.07 -8.75
C TRP A 42 8.71 -9.69 -9.32
N SER A 43 9.27 -9.04 -10.34
CA SER A 43 10.59 -9.34 -10.88
C SER A 43 11.39 -8.07 -11.06
N VAL A 44 12.69 -8.15 -10.83
CA VAL A 44 13.66 -7.10 -11.17
C VAL A 44 14.84 -7.73 -11.89
N TYR A 45 15.26 -7.11 -12.99
CA TYR A 45 16.46 -7.49 -13.70
C TYR A 45 17.24 -6.25 -14.14
N ALA A 46 18.54 -6.41 -14.36
CA ALA A 46 19.37 -5.34 -14.89
C ALA A 46 19.55 -5.51 -16.41
N THR A 47 19.47 -4.40 -17.14
CA THR A 47 19.85 -4.35 -18.56
C THR A 47 21.34 -4.07 -18.72
N TRP A 48 21.87 -4.24 -19.94
CA TRP A 48 23.30 -4.06 -20.22
C TRP A 48 23.85 -2.67 -19.86
N SER A 49 22.99 -1.64 -19.83
CA SER A 49 23.34 -0.28 -19.44
C SER A 49 23.24 -0.01 -17.93
N ALA A 50 23.25 -1.06 -17.10
CA ALA A 50 23.16 -0.95 -15.64
C ALA A 50 21.86 -0.27 -15.14
N VAL A 51 20.76 -0.42 -15.89
CA VAL A 51 19.43 0.05 -15.48
C VAL A 51 18.63 -1.12 -14.90
N ALA A 52 18.14 -0.99 -13.67
CA ALA A 52 17.21 -1.93 -13.09
C ALA A 52 15.81 -1.73 -13.67
N ILE A 53 15.23 -2.79 -14.22
CA ILE A 53 13.88 -2.84 -14.72
C ILE A 53 13.04 -3.68 -13.76
N ILE A 54 11.98 -3.08 -13.22
CA ILE A 54 10.98 -3.78 -12.42
C ILE A 54 9.79 -4.17 -13.31
N GLN A 55 9.32 -5.40 -13.19
CA GLN A 55 8.28 -5.94 -14.08
C GLN A 55 7.29 -6.82 -13.30
N GLY A 56 6.03 -6.80 -13.75
CA GLY A 56 5.00 -7.73 -13.29
C GLY A 56 4.71 -7.62 -11.79
N VAL A 57 4.59 -6.39 -11.28
CA VAL A 57 4.41 -6.14 -9.85
C VAL A 57 2.95 -6.34 -9.47
N THR A 58 2.65 -7.38 -8.72
CA THR A 58 1.31 -7.63 -8.17
C THR A 58 1.15 -6.91 -6.85
N ILE A 59 0.21 -5.97 -6.80
CA ILE A 59 -0.08 -5.14 -5.64
C ILE A 59 -1.53 -5.31 -5.23
N GLU A 60 -1.73 -5.57 -3.94
CA GLU A 60 -3.03 -5.58 -3.27
C GLU A 60 -3.17 -4.30 -2.44
N ASN A 61 -4.28 -3.59 -2.61
CA ASN A 61 -4.68 -2.45 -1.80
C ASN A 61 -5.84 -2.86 -0.90
N THR A 62 -5.56 -3.00 0.39
CA THR A 62 -6.56 -3.39 1.38
C THR A 62 -7.29 -2.19 2.00
N SER A 63 -7.02 -0.97 1.55
CA SER A 63 -7.69 0.24 2.05
C SER A 63 -8.94 0.58 1.25
N GLY A 64 -9.76 1.48 1.81
CA GLY A 64 -10.92 2.05 1.14
C GLY A 64 -10.61 3.24 0.22
N ILE A 65 -9.34 3.58 -0.02
CA ILE A 65 -8.94 4.70 -0.90
C ILE A 65 -8.00 4.25 -2.02
N THR A 66 -8.05 4.97 -3.14
CA THR A 66 -7.15 4.74 -4.27
C THR A 66 -5.80 5.41 -4.00
N TYR A 67 -4.71 4.75 -4.41
CA TYR A 67 -3.37 5.32 -4.38
C TYR A 67 -2.78 5.45 -5.76
N LYS A 68 -1.88 6.41 -5.94
CA LYS A 68 -1.03 6.54 -7.14
C LYS A 68 0.42 6.80 -6.75
N ASP A 69 1.33 6.68 -7.71
CA ASP A 69 2.75 7.02 -7.53
C ASP A 69 3.37 6.24 -6.35
N VAL A 70 3.30 4.91 -6.43
CA VAL A 70 3.72 4.02 -5.35
C VAL A 70 5.25 4.04 -5.25
N ARG A 71 5.79 4.55 -4.14
CA ARG A 71 7.21 4.55 -3.84
C ARG A 71 7.62 3.19 -3.28
N VAL A 72 8.64 2.58 -3.86
CA VAL A 72 9.17 1.29 -3.44
C VAL A 72 10.68 1.34 -3.21
N ARG A 73 11.17 0.42 -2.39
CA ARG A 73 12.59 0.11 -2.22
C ARG A 73 12.85 -1.34 -2.58
N VAL A 74 13.81 -1.60 -3.44
CA VAL A 74 14.32 -2.95 -3.72
C VAL A 74 15.67 -3.12 -3.04
N THR A 75 15.82 -4.16 -2.25
CA THR A 75 17.10 -4.57 -1.65
C THR A 75 17.76 -5.63 -2.51
N PHE A 76 19.06 -5.48 -2.75
CA PHE A 76 19.84 -6.39 -3.57
C PHE A 76 20.93 -7.09 -2.76
N THR A 77 21.15 -8.36 -3.08
CA THR A 77 22.31 -9.13 -2.61
C THR A 77 23.33 -9.33 -3.71
N SER A 78 24.56 -9.60 -3.33
CA SER A 78 25.60 -10.01 -4.28
C SER A 78 25.35 -11.44 -4.75
N ASN A 79 25.62 -11.69 -6.03
CA ASN A 79 25.63 -13.04 -6.61
C ASN A 79 27.04 -13.54 -6.97
N THR A 80 28.07 -12.78 -6.59
CA THR A 80 29.48 -13.11 -6.87
C THR A 80 30.04 -14.07 -5.81
N ALA A 81 30.90 -15.00 -6.23
CA ALA A 81 31.39 -16.11 -5.41
C ALA A 81 32.09 -15.71 -4.09
N GLY A 82 32.56 -14.46 -3.97
CA GLY A 82 33.20 -13.94 -2.75
C GLY A 82 32.28 -13.18 -1.79
N GLY A 83 31.02 -12.95 -2.14
CA GLY A 83 30.07 -12.17 -1.32
C GLY A 83 28.61 -12.63 -1.44
N ALA A 84 28.39 -13.81 -2.01
CA ALA A 84 27.06 -14.33 -2.32
C ALA A 84 26.11 -14.27 -1.12
N GLY A 85 24.93 -13.69 -1.31
CA GLY A 85 23.88 -13.59 -0.30
C GLY A 85 24.01 -12.39 0.66
N GLY A 86 25.14 -11.68 0.68
CA GLY A 86 25.27 -10.43 1.43
C GLY A 86 24.48 -9.30 0.77
N VAL A 87 23.78 -8.47 1.56
CA VAL A 87 23.13 -7.25 1.05
C VAL A 87 24.19 -6.24 0.63
N ILE A 88 24.10 -5.74 -0.61
CA ILE A 88 25.11 -4.84 -1.20
C ILE A 88 24.56 -3.51 -1.72
N SER A 89 23.26 -3.42 -1.98
CA SER A 89 22.64 -2.17 -2.41
C SER A 89 21.15 -2.12 -2.08
N GLN A 90 20.60 -0.91 -2.10
CA GLN A 90 19.18 -0.62 -2.06
C GLN A 90 18.88 0.47 -3.10
N GLU A 91 17.83 0.26 -3.89
CA GLU A 91 17.37 1.24 -4.88
C GLU A 91 15.93 1.62 -4.59
N GLU A 92 15.65 2.92 -4.62
CA GLU A 92 14.31 3.46 -4.45
C GLU A 92 13.80 4.02 -5.78
N GLY A 93 12.51 3.81 -6.03
CA GLY A 93 11.85 4.36 -7.21
C GLY A 93 10.37 4.59 -6.98
N VAL A 94 9.79 5.44 -7.83
CA VAL A 94 8.35 5.72 -7.83
C VAL A 94 7.73 5.02 -9.05
N LEU A 95 6.82 4.09 -8.78
CA LEU A 95 6.09 3.36 -9.80
C LEU A 95 4.90 4.23 -10.26
N PRO A 96 4.81 4.61 -11.54
CA PRO A 96 3.75 5.47 -12.05
C PRO A 96 2.49 4.66 -12.32
N ILE A 97 1.92 4.10 -11.26
CA ILE A 97 0.74 3.23 -11.30
C ILE A 97 -0.34 3.80 -10.40
N THR A 98 -1.59 3.51 -10.72
CA THR A 98 -2.74 3.79 -9.85
C THR A 98 -3.32 2.45 -9.37
N VAL A 99 -3.47 2.30 -8.06
CA VAL A 99 -3.96 1.10 -7.40
C VAL A 99 -5.32 1.41 -6.77
N PRO A 100 -6.43 0.98 -7.39
CA PRO A 100 -7.77 1.25 -6.88
C PRO A 100 -8.00 0.72 -5.47
N ALA A 101 -8.92 1.35 -4.72
CA ALA A 101 -9.37 0.88 -3.41
C ALA A 101 -9.84 -0.59 -3.46
N GLY A 102 -9.47 -1.39 -2.45
CA GLY A 102 -9.90 -2.80 -2.34
C GLY A 102 -9.47 -3.73 -3.47
N SER A 103 -8.49 -3.34 -4.29
CA SER A 103 -8.10 -4.08 -5.50
C SER A 103 -6.87 -4.96 -5.30
N LYS A 104 -6.70 -5.93 -6.21
CA LYS A 104 -5.47 -6.71 -6.37
C LYS A 104 -5.23 -6.96 -7.85
N ASP A 105 -4.13 -6.44 -8.38
CA ASP A 105 -3.78 -6.60 -9.80
C ASP A 105 -2.26 -6.58 -10.02
N THR A 106 -1.84 -7.01 -11.21
CA THR A 106 -0.46 -6.99 -11.68
C THR A 106 -0.22 -5.82 -12.62
N TYR A 107 0.65 -4.92 -12.19
CA TYR A 107 1.05 -3.71 -12.91
C TYR A 107 2.41 -3.90 -13.60
N LEU A 108 2.76 -2.94 -14.47
CA LEU A 108 4.08 -2.88 -15.12
C LEU A 108 4.43 -4.17 -15.88
N ARG A 109 3.46 -4.76 -16.59
CA ARG A 109 3.65 -6.01 -17.35
C ARG A 109 4.73 -5.89 -18.43
N ALA A 110 4.92 -4.70 -18.98
CA ALA A 110 5.97 -4.39 -19.96
C ALA A 110 7.33 -4.01 -19.32
N GLY A 111 7.40 -3.93 -17.99
CA GLY A 111 8.57 -3.43 -17.27
C GLY A 111 8.58 -1.90 -17.12
N TYR A 112 9.32 -1.42 -16.12
CA TYR A 112 9.53 0.00 -15.86
C TYR A 112 10.95 0.26 -15.31
N PRO A 113 11.64 1.33 -15.72
CA PRO A 113 12.93 1.69 -15.14
C PRO A 113 12.77 2.10 -13.67
N LEU A 114 13.37 1.33 -12.76
CA LEU A 114 13.32 1.60 -11.32
C LEU A 114 14.47 2.51 -10.87
N GLY A 115 15.66 2.33 -11.46
CA GLY A 115 16.87 3.01 -11.03
C GLY A 115 18.14 2.33 -11.54
N ALA A 116 19.22 2.41 -10.78
CA ALA A 116 20.46 1.73 -11.09
C ALA A 116 20.33 0.22 -10.83
N GLY A 117 21.07 -0.59 -11.58
CA GLY A 117 21.09 -2.04 -11.42
C GLY A 117 22.40 -2.64 -11.89
N SER A 118 22.62 -3.90 -11.57
CA SER A 118 23.79 -4.64 -12.03
C SER A 118 23.43 -6.11 -12.25
N GLN A 119 24.02 -6.73 -13.27
CA GLN A 119 23.92 -8.18 -13.48
C GLN A 119 24.56 -9.00 -12.34
N PHE A 120 25.37 -8.35 -11.49
CA PHE A 120 26.02 -8.95 -10.33
C PHE A 120 25.18 -8.81 -9.03
N MET A 121 23.98 -8.25 -9.16
CA MET A 121 23.03 -8.06 -8.07
C MET A 121 21.83 -8.99 -8.28
N ASN A 122 21.43 -9.68 -7.21
CA ASN A 122 20.17 -10.41 -7.17
C ASN A 122 19.15 -9.62 -6.34
N PRO A 123 17.93 -9.39 -6.84
CA PRO A 123 16.87 -8.81 -6.03
C PRO A 123 16.51 -9.75 -4.88
N LEU A 124 16.46 -9.23 -3.66
CA LEU A 124 16.15 -9.98 -2.45
C LEU A 124 14.73 -9.70 -1.95
N ALA A 125 14.38 -8.42 -1.83
CA ALA A 125 13.13 -7.99 -1.24
C ALA A 125 12.68 -6.67 -1.86
N ILE A 126 11.37 -6.46 -1.89
CA ILE A 126 10.74 -5.19 -2.23
C ILE A 126 9.86 -4.72 -1.07
N GLN A 127 9.87 -3.42 -0.82
CA GLN A 127 9.10 -2.78 0.24
C GLN A 127 8.36 -1.57 -0.34
N VAL A 128 7.11 -1.39 0.06
CA VAL A 128 6.41 -0.11 -0.17
C VAL A 128 6.89 0.87 0.88
N LEU A 129 7.32 2.04 0.43
CA LEU A 129 7.74 3.14 1.31
C LEU A 129 6.65 4.21 1.45
N GLY A 130 5.75 4.27 0.49
CA GLY A 130 4.58 5.14 0.53
C GLY A 130 3.88 5.22 -0.82
N ALA A 131 2.81 5.99 -0.89
CA ALA A 131 2.08 6.30 -2.12
C ALA A 131 1.29 7.60 -1.93
N THR A 132 0.82 8.18 -3.02
CA THR A 132 -0.01 9.39 -2.97
C THR A 132 -1.48 8.97 -2.93
N PRO A 133 -2.25 9.30 -1.88
CA PRO A 133 -3.69 9.04 -1.87
C PRO A 133 -4.39 9.92 -2.92
N VAL A 134 -5.36 9.33 -3.62
CA VAL A 134 -6.26 10.05 -4.51
C VAL A 134 -7.51 10.39 -3.69
N LEU A 135 -7.62 11.65 -3.31
CA LEU A 135 -8.75 12.19 -2.55
C LEU A 135 -9.65 12.96 -3.53
N ASP A 136 -10.91 12.57 -3.61
CA ASP A 136 -11.94 13.29 -4.36
C ASP A 136 -12.39 14.57 -3.63
#